data_AF-A0A8K1DD83-F1
#
_entry.id   AF-A0A8K1DD83-F1
#
_cell.length_a   1.000
_cell.length_b   1.000
_cell.length_c   1.000
_cell.angle_alpha   90.00
_cell.angle_beta   90.00
_cell.angle_gamma   90.00
#
_symmetry.space_group_name_H-M   'P 1'
#
loop_
_entity.id
_entity.type
_entity.pdbx_description
1 polymer ?
#
loop_
_entity_poly.entity_id
_entity_poly.type
_entity_poly.pdbx_seq_one_letter_code
_entity_poly.pdbx_strand_id
1 'polypeptide(L)' 'MQGIILVAAAFVHYQKYENEICLSIMSRAMQKLVNATGKYHDVDIDEFKKKLSDMIKTGKIDTFAI' A
#
# COMPACT_ATOMS: atom_id res chain seq x y z
N MET A 1 -7.37 5.29 -8.55
CA MET A 1 -6.39 6.36 -8.22
C MET A 1 -6.28 6.66 -6.72
N GLN A 2 -7.38 6.96 -5.99
CA GLN A 2 -7.30 7.34 -4.56
C GLN A 2 -6.56 6.32 -3.66
N GLY A 3 -6.66 5.02 -3.92
CA GLY A 3 -5.96 4.00 -3.15
C GLY A 3 -4.43 4.07 -3.27
N ILE A 4 -3.89 4.32 -4.47
CA ILE A 4 -2.44 4.45 -4.70
C ILE A 4 -1.88 5.67 -3.96
N ILE A 5 -2.62 6.79 -3.98
CA ILE A 5 -2.25 8.02 -3.26
C ILE A 5 -2.17 7.76 -1.75
N LEU A 6 -3.12 7.00 -1.20
CA LEU A 6 -3.10 6.61 0.21
C LEU A 6 -1.90 5.73 0.57
N VAL A 7 -1.49 4.82 -0.33
CA VAL A 7 -0.26 4.02 -0.12
C VAL A 7 0.96 4.94 -0.06
N ALA A 8 1.08 5.92 -0.96
CA ALA A 8 2.16 6.89 -0.90
C ALA A 8 2.17 7.69 0.43
N ALA A 9 1.01 8.13 0.90
CA ALA A 9 0.87 8.78 2.21
C ALA A 9 1.31 7.85 3.37
N ALA A 10 0.98 6.56 3.31
CA ALA A 10 1.42 5.59 4.31
C ALA A 10 2.95 5.51 4.37
N PHE A 11 3.64 5.50 3.23
CA PHE A 11 5.10 5.47 3.18
C PHE A 11 5.75 6.74 3.77
N VAL A 12 5.11 7.91 3.71
CA VAL A 12 5.60 9.12 4.42
C VAL A 12 5.62 8.89 5.94
N HIS A 13 4.63 8.19 6.49
CA HIS A 13 4.61 7.82 7.91
C HIS A 13 5.65 6.74 8.26
N TYR A 14 5.88 5.79 7.36
CA TYR A 14 6.97 4.82 7.52
C TYR A 14 8.34 5.51 7.63
N GLN A 15 8.61 6.51 6.80
CA GLN A 15 9.86 7.30 6.85
C GLN A 15 10.04 8.08 8.15
N LYS A 16 8.96 8.33 8.89
CA LYS A 16 8.97 8.98 10.21
C LYS A 16 9.05 8.00 11.37
N TYR A 17 9.26 6.70 11.10
CA TYR A 17 9.19 5.61 12.06
C TYR A 17 7.80 5.42 12.69
N GLU A 18 6.75 5.93 12.05
CA GLU A 18 5.35 5.84 12.51
C GLU A 18 4.67 4.59 11.90
N ASN A 19 5.24 3.40 12.17
CA ASN A 19 4.84 2.14 11.52
C ASN A 19 3.38 1.76 11.75
N GLU A 20 2.83 2.00 12.96
CA GLU A 20 1.42 1.71 13.25
C GLU A 20 0.47 2.60 12.42
N ILE A 21 0.83 3.87 12.26
CA ILE A 21 0.08 4.82 11.43
C ILE A 21 0.17 4.40 9.96
N CYS A 22 1.37 4.02 9.51
CA CYS A 22 1.58 3.48 8.16
C CYS A 22 0.66 2.29 7.89
N LEU A 23 0.65 1.27 8.75
CA LEU A 23 -0.18 0.07 8.59
C LEU A 23 -1.68 0.40 8.63
N SER A 24 -2.10 1.36 9.47
CA SER A 24 -3.48 1.85 9.51
C SER A 24 -3.89 2.50 8.18
N ILE A 25 -3.03 3.32 7.59
CA ILE A 25 -3.30 3.98 6.30
C ILE A 25 -3.26 2.98 5.15
N MET A 26 -2.32 2.02 5.16
CA MET A 26 -2.26 0.92 4.19
C MET A 26 -3.56 0.11 4.18
N SER A 27 -4.13 -0.17 5.35
CA SER A 27 -5.41 -0.88 5.48
C SER A 27 -6.57 -0.09 4.82
N ARG A 28 -6.60 1.23 5.01
CA ARG A 28 -7.59 2.11 4.33
C ARG A 28 -7.35 2.17 2.82
N ALA A 29 -6.09 2.17 2.39
CA ALA A 29 -5.73 2.12 0.97
C ALA A 29 -6.24 0.83 0.32
N MET A 30 -6.06 -0.32 0.99
CA MET A 30 -6.53 -1.63 0.52
C MET A 30 -8.05 -1.66 0.35
N GLN A 31 -8.81 -1.09 1.29
CA GLN A 31 -10.27 -0.97 1.17
C GLN A 31 -10.71 -0.17 -0.06
N LYS A 32 -9.93 0.85 -0.48
CA LYS A 32 -10.21 1.61 -1.70
C LYS A 32 -9.77 0.90 -2.99
N LEU A 33 -8.90 -0.10 -2.88
CA LEU A 33 -8.38 -0.88 -4.00
C LEU A 33 -9.12 -2.20 -4.19
N VAL A 34 -9.91 -2.66 -3.22
CA VAL A 34 -10.55 -3.99 -3.22
C VAL A 34 -11.35 -4.29 -4.50
N ASN A 35 -12.06 -3.28 -5.02
CA ASN A 35 -12.87 -3.42 -6.25
C ASN A 35 -12.11 -3.08 -7.53
N ALA A 36 -10.87 -2.59 -7.43
CA ALA A 36 -10.03 -2.31 -8.59
C ALA A 36 -9.28 -3.58 -9.02
N THR A 37 -9.29 -3.92 -10.30
CA THR A 37 -8.65 -5.11 -10.86
C THR A 37 -7.96 -4.77 -12.19
N GLY A 38 -7.03 -5.63 -12.62
CA GLY A 38 -6.32 -5.47 -13.88
C GLY A 38 -5.20 -4.42 -13.85
N LYS A 39 -4.85 -3.91 -15.01
CA LYS A 39 -3.75 -2.95 -15.18
C LYS A 39 -4.28 -1.52 -15.16
N TYR A 40 -3.67 -0.66 -14.33
CA TYR A 40 -3.86 0.78 -14.40
C TYR A 40 -2.60 1.40 -15.00
N HIS A 41 -2.68 1.84 -16.26
CA HIS A 41 -1.49 2.15 -17.07
C HIS A 41 -0.50 0.95 -17.04
N ASP A 42 0.71 1.14 -16.53
CA ASP A 42 1.72 0.09 -16.39
C ASP A 42 1.79 -0.54 -14.99
N VAL A 43 0.87 -0.18 -14.10
CA VAL A 43 0.79 -0.75 -12.76
C VAL A 43 -0.19 -1.93 -12.76
N ASP A 44 0.32 -3.12 -12.47
CA ASP A 44 -0.52 -4.28 -12.15
C ASP A 44 -1.15 -4.08 -10.77
N ILE A 45 -2.46 -3.81 -10.74
CA ILE A 45 -3.19 -3.54 -9.50
C ILE A 45 -3.35 -4.80 -8.66
N ASP A 46 -3.41 -5.97 -9.30
CA ASP A 46 -3.58 -7.23 -8.59
C ASP A 46 -2.28 -7.64 -7.88
N GLU A 47 -1.13 -7.50 -8.53
CA GLU A 47 0.19 -7.66 -7.88
C GLU A 47 0.40 -6.61 -6.77
N PHE A 48 0.01 -5.36 -7.03
CA PHE A 48 0.12 -4.28 -6.04
C PHE A 48 -0.71 -4.56 -4.78
N LYS A 49 -1.96 -4.99 -4.92
CA LYS A 49 -2.82 -5.40 -3.80
C LYS A 49 -2.25 -6.58 -3.04
N LYS A 50 -1.63 -7.54 -3.73
CA LYS A 50 -1.01 -8.70 -3.09
C LYS A 50 0.13 -8.27 -2.17
N LYS A 51 1.08 -7.47 -2.69
CA LYS A 51 2.18 -6.89 -1.90
C LYS A 51 1.67 -6.07 -0.72
N LEU A 52 0.66 -5.23 -0.94
CA LEU A 52 0.05 -4.43 0.12
C LEU A 52 -0.59 -5.32 1.21
N SER A 53 -1.29 -6.39 0.81
CA SER A 53 -1.88 -7.33 1.76
C SER A 53 -0.83 -8.07 2.58
N ASP A 54 0.29 -8.45 1.97
CA ASP A 54 1.39 -9.14 2.65
C ASP A 54 2.07 -8.22 3.67
N MET A 55 2.31 -6.95 3.33
CA MET A 55 2.84 -5.94 4.27
C MET A 55 1.90 -5.71 5.45
N ILE A 56 0.59 -5.60 5.21
CA ILE A 56 -0.41 -5.42 6.29
C ILE A 56 -0.44 -6.64 7.22
N LYS A 57 -0.40 -7.86 6.68
CA LYS A 57 -0.47 -9.10 7.48
C LYS A 57 0.80 -9.35 8.29
N THR A 58 1.96 -9.10 7.69
CA THR A 58 3.25 -9.37 8.33
C THR A 58 3.69 -8.23 9.25
N GLY A 59 3.14 -7.03 9.06
CA GLY A 59 3.60 -5.80 9.71
C GLY A 59 4.99 -5.36 9.23
N LYS A 60 5.57 -6.06 8.26
CA LYS A 60 6.87 -5.74 7.67
C LYS A 60 6.64 -4.93 6.42
N ILE A 61 7.13 -3.70 6.42
CA ILE A 61 7.02 -2.81 5.27
C ILE A 61 8.26 -3.03 4.41
N ASP A 62 8.03 -3.52 3.20
CA ASP A 62 9.07 -3.68 2.19
C ASP A 62 9.21 -2.37 1.42
N THR A 63 10.41 -1.79 1.45
CA THR A 63 10.76 -0.69 0.57
C THR A 63 11.50 -1.22 -0.64
N PHE A 64 11.20 -0.66 -1.80
CA PHE A 64 12.06 -0.86 -2.97
C PHE A 64 13.35 -0.07 -2.71
N ALA A 65 14.43 -0.77 -2.40
CA ALA A 65 15.76 -0.17 -2.46
C ALA A 65 16.04 0.16 -3.93
N ILE A 66 16.28 1.44 -4.20
CA ILE A 66 16.74 1.96 -5.51
C ILE A 66 18.26 1.95 -5.51
#